data_AF-X1HYA0-F1
#
_entry.id   AF-X1HYA0-F1
#
_cell.length_a   1.000
_cell.length_b   1.000
_cell.length_c   1.000
_cell.angle_alpha   90.00
_cell.angle_beta   90.00
_cell.angle_gamma   90.00
#
_symmetry.space_group_name_H-M   'P 1'
#
loop_
_entity.id
_entity.type
_entity.pdbx_description
1 polymer ?
#
loop_
_entity_poly.entity_id
_entity_poly.type
_entity_poly.pdbx_seq_one_letter_code
_entity_poly.pdbx_strand_id
1 'polypeptide(L)'
;EVCIHHGLLSSVIELIKQYSDEKQVFISTHSDYILDELDQSNVFVVWNDKSEGISVRPLTKWMPKEDILALKTFLASEGNLGEYWRSGGFDDTRKD
;
A
#
# COMPACT_ATOMS: atom_id res chain seq x y z
N GLU A 1 7.06 -12.59 -0.39
CA GLU A 1 6.98 -11.90 0.91
C GLU A 1 6.97 -12.90 2.07
N VAL A 2 5.93 -13.71 2.19
CA VAL A 2 5.84 -14.74 3.25
C VAL A 2 7.00 -15.74 3.12
N CYS A 3 7.63 -16.08 4.23
CA CYS A 3 8.79 -16.99 4.34
C CYS A 3 10.11 -16.52 3.69
N ILE A 4 10.24 -15.23 3.38
CA ILE A 4 11.50 -14.63 2.94
C ILE A 4 12.08 -13.82 4.11
N HIS A 5 13.35 -14.07 4.45
CA HIS A 5 14.06 -13.24 5.43
C HIS A 5 14.10 -11.78 4.96
N HIS A 6 13.87 -10.81 5.85
CA HIS A 6 13.73 -9.39 5.49
C HIS A 6 14.89 -8.85 4.63
N GLY A 7 16.14 -9.27 4.91
CA GLY A 7 17.31 -8.87 4.09
C GLY A 7 17.35 -9.46 2.67
N LEU A 8 16.67 -10.59 2.42
CA LEU A 8 16.50 -11.09 1.06
C LEU A 8 15.35 -10.37 0.36
N LEU A 9 14.28 -10.04 1.10
CA LEU A 9 13.16 -9.26 0.57
C LEU A 9 13.63 -7.88 0.10
N SER A 10 14.47 -7.19 0.87
CA SER A 10 15.06 -5.90 0.46
C SER A 10 15.83 -6.01 -0.85
N SER A 11 16.64 -7.06 -1.02
CA SER A 11 17.39 -7.32 -2.26
C SER A 11 16.46 -7.53 -3.47
N VAL A 12 15.35 -8.24 -3.27
CA VAL A 12 14.34 -8.45 -4.32
C VAL A 12 13.63 -7.13 -4.67
N ILE A 13 13.28 -6.30 -3.68
CA ILE A 13 12.66 -5.00 -3.91
C ILE A 13 13.59 -4.09 -4.72
N GLU A 14 14.88 -4.03 -4.39
CA GLU A 14 15.85 -3.20 -5.13
C GLU A 14 15.95 -3.63 -6.60
N LEU A 15 15.96 -4.94 -6.87
CA LEU A 15 15.91 -5.45 -8.23
C LEU A 15 14.61 -5.03 -8.94
N ILE A 16 13.46 -5.14 -8.25
CA ILE A 16 12.18 -4.72 -8.81
C ILE A 16 12.18 -3.23 -9.15
N LYS A 17 12.70 -2.38 -8.27
CA LYS A 17 12.82 -0.93 -8.52
C LYS A 17 13.65 -0.66 -9.77
N GLN A 18 14.81 -1.30 -9.90
CA GLN A 18 15.66 -1.15 -11.09
C GLN A 18 14.92 -1.56 -12.38
N TYR A 19 14.15 -2.65 -12.35
CA TYR A 19 13.35 -3.05 -13.51
C TYR A 19 12.13 -2.15 -13.75
N SER A 20 11.65 -1.45 -12.72
CA SER A 20 10.49 -0.58 -12.82
C SER A 20 10.75 0.68 -13.65
N ASP A 21 12.02 1.06 -13.82
CA ASP A 21 12.43 2.17 -14.70
C ASP A 21 12.15 1.87 -16.19
N GLU A 22 12.13 0.59 -16.58
CA GLU A 22 11.93 0.17 -17.96
C GLU A 22 10.56 -0.50 -18.19
N LYS A 23 9.93 -1.02 -17.13
CA LYS A 23 8.72 -1.85 -17.21
C LYS A 23 7.75 -1.54 -16.09
N GLN A 24 6.45 -1.62 -16.37
CA GLN A 24 5.44 -1.60 -15.31
C GLN A 24 5.44 -2.93 -14.56
N VAL A 25 5.67 -2.88 -13.25
CA VAL A 25 5.64 -4.05 -12.37
C VAL A 25 4.43 -3.96 -11.43
N PHE A 26 3.64 -5.03 -11.38
CA PHE A 26 2.53 -5.17 -10.43
C PHE A 26 2.91 -6.19 -9.37
N ILE A 27 2.71 -5.84 -8.10
CA ILE A 27 2.98 -6.69 -6.95
C ILE A 27 1.71 -6.75 -6.10
N SER A 28 1.26 -7.95 -5.75
CA SER A 28 0.33 -8.14 -4.63
C SER A 28 1.15 -8.45 -3.38
N THR A 29 0.85 -7.75 -2.28
CA THR A 29 1.63 -7.83 -1.05
C THR A 29 0.73 -7.69 0.17
N HIS A 30 1.12 -8.36 1.26
CA HIS A 30 0.58 -8.15 2.60
C HIS A 30 1.61 -7.51 3.55
N SER A 31 2.76 -7.05 3.02
CA SER A 31 3.87 -6.52 3.81
C SER A 31 3.88 -5.01 3.76
N ASP A 32 3.67 -4.46 4.93
CA ASP A 32 4.03 -3.12 5.34
C ASP A 32 5.41 -2.66 4.84
N TYR A 33 6.45 -3.50 4.93
CA TYR A 33 7.79 -3.18 4.44
C TYR A 33 7.83 -2.90 2.94
N ILE A 34 7.02 -3.58 2.13
CA ILE A 34 6.93 -3.27 0.69
C ILE A 34 6.21 -1.93 0.47
N LEU A 35 5.20 -1.62 1.30
CA LEU A 35 4.50 -0.34 1.21
C LEU A 35 5.40 0.86 1.57
N ASP A 36 6.34 0.68 2.49
CA ASP A 36 7.32 1.72 2.87
C ASP A 36 8.15 2.22 1.69
N GLU A 37 8.28 1.40 0.64
CA GLU A 37 9.09 1.66 -0.55
C GLU A 37 8.29 2.24 -1.72
N LEU A 38 6.99 2.51 -1.52
CA LEU A 38 6.06 2.96 -2.56
C LEU A 38 5.52 4.37 -2.28
N ASP A 39 5.15 5.07 -3.35
CA ASP A 39 4.29 6.26 -3.24
C ASP A 39 2.81 5.84 -3.14
N GLN A 40 2.02 6.59 -2.37
CA GLN A 40 0.60 6.33 -2.16
C GLN A 40 -0.24 6.27 -3.46
N SER A 41 0.22 6.94 -4.53
CA SER A 41 -0.43 6.90 -5.85
C SER A 41 -0.28 5.57 -6.58
N ASN A 42 0.72 4.77 -6.20
CA ASN A 42 0.99 3.44 -6.77
C ASN A 42 0.32 2.30 -5.98
N VAL A 43 -0.43 2.62 -4.92
CA VAL A 43 -1.11 1.63 -4.08
C VAL A 43 -2.56 1.45 -4.50
N PHE A 44 -2.95 0.20 -4.70
CA PHE A 44 -4.34 -0.20 -4.97
C PHE A 44 -4.83 -1.12 -3.87
N VAL A 45 -6.00 -0.81 -3.33
CA VAL A 45 -6.68 -1.65 -2.34
C VAL A 45 -7.58 -2.62 -3.08
N VAL A 46 -7.40 -3.90 -2.78
CA VAL A 46 -8.18 -5.01 -3.32
C VAL A 46 -9.02 -5.59 -2.20
N TRP A 47 -10.33 -5.70 -2.40
CA TRP A 47 -11.24 -6.30 -1.43
C TRP A 47 -12.30 -7.15 -2.13
N ASN A 48 -12.95 -8.02 -1.34
CA ASN A 48 -14.11 -8.77 -1.79
C ASN A 48 -15.39 -8.06 -1.36
N ASP A 49 -16.09 -7.45 -2.32
CA ASP A 49 -17.41 -6.88 -2.12
C ASP A 49 -18.48 -7.98 -2.16
N LYS A 50 -19.40 -7.97 -1.20
CA LYS A 50 -20.44 -9.02 -1.09
C LYS A 50 -21.43 -9.02 -2.25
N SER A 51 -21.59 -7.89 -2.94
CA SER A 51 -22.55 -7.70 -4.02
C SER A 51 -21.90 -7.75 -5.41
N GLU A 52 -20.71 -7.16 -5.55
CA GLU A 52 -20.02 -7.03 -6.85
C GLU A 52 -18.84 -8.00 -7.03
N GLY A 53 -18.44 -8.72 -5.97
CA GLY A 53 -17.27 -9.60 -5.99
C GLY A 53 -15.95 -8.84 -5.80
N ILE A 54 -14.88 -9.28 -6.46
CA ILE A 54 -13.55 -8.67 -6.29
C ILE A 54 -13.56 -7.25 -6.86
N SER A 55 -13.25 -6.28 -6.00
CA SER A 55 -13.18 -4.87 -6.34
C SER A 55 -11.80 -4.32 -6.06
N VAL A 56 -11.41 -3.31 -6.85
CA VAL A 56 -10.09 -2.67 -6.77
C VAL A 56 -10.24 -1.16 -6.89
N ARG A 57 -9.59 -0.40 -6.01
CA ARG A 57 -9.55 1.07 -6.08
C ARG A 57 -8.14 1.58 -5.74
N PRO A 58 -7.70 2.70 -6.36
CA PRO A 58 -6.52 3.41 -5.89
C PRO A 58 -6.70 3.80 -4.42
N LEU A 59 -5.64 3.73 -3.61
CA LEU A 59 -5.68 4.08 -2.19
C LEU A 59 -6.27 5.49 -1.97
N THR A 60 -5.87 6.43 -2.83
CA THR A 60 -6.36 7.82 -2.83
C THR A 60 -7.87 7.99 -3.08
N LYS A 61 -8.52 6.97 -3.64
CA LYS A 61 -9.98 6.91 -3.89
C LYS A 61 -10.70 5.89 -3.02
N TRP A 62 -9.96 5.06 -2.30
CA TRP A 62 -10.49 4.10 -1.35
C TRP A 62 -10.96 4.79 -0.07
N MET A 63 -10.18 5.78 0.38
CA MET A 63 -10.41 6.46 1.65
C MET A 63 -11.24 7.76 1.49
N PRO A 64 -12.03 8.15 2.51
CA PRO A 64 -12.60 9.48 2.64
C PRO A 64 -11.55 10.59 2.51
N LYS A 65 -12.00 11.79 2.09
CA LYS A 65 -11.10 12.93 1.89
C LYS A 65 -10.36 13.34 3.16
N GLU A 66 -11.01 13.21 4.32
CA GLU A 66 -10.44 13.52 5.63
C GLU A 66 -9.28 12.57 5.94
N ASP A 67 -9.46 11.27 5.70
CA ASP A 67 -8.43 10.26 5.94
C ASP A 67 -7.27 10.38 4.94
N ILE A 68 -7.52 10.80 3.69
CA ILE A 68 -6.45 11.15 2.74
C ILE A 68 -5.64 12.34 3.23
N LEU A 69 -6.27 13.35 3.84
CA LEU A 69 -5.55 14.48 4.41
C LEU A 69 -4.72 14.05 5.62
N ALA A 70 -5.27 13.19 6.48
CA ALA A 70 -4.56 12.61 7.62
C ALA A 70 -3.34 11.79 7.14
N LEU A 71 -3.52 10.92 6.15
CA LEU A 71 -2.44 10.16 5.52
C LEU A 71 -1.33 11.09 5.00
N LYS A 72 -1.68 12.11 4.22
CA LYS A 72 -0.69 13.07 3.69
C LYS A 72 0.06 13.81 4.79
N THR A 73 -0.61 14.15 5.88
CA THR A 73 0.01 14.82 7.03
C THR A 73 0.97 13.88 7.74
N PHE A 74 0.56 12.64 7.96
CA PHE A 74 1.37 11.59 8.57
C PHE A 74 2.65 11.31 7.75
N LEU A 75 2.50 11.11 6.43
CA LEU A 75 3.64 10.87 5.53
C LEU A 75 4.60 12.07 5.43
N ALA A 76 4.13 13.28 5.72
CA ALA A 76 4.96 14.49 5.68
C ALA A 76 5.75 14.75 6.97
N SER A 77 5.34 14.16 8.10
CA SER A 77 5.83 14.60 9.42
C SER A 77 6.13 13.49 10.44
N GLU A 78 5.53 12.31 10.29
CA GLU A 78 5.53 11.30 11.36
C GLU A 78 6.12 9.95 10.91
N GLY A 79 5.83 9.49 9.68
CA GLY A 79 6.20 8.13 9.28
C GLY A 79 5.99 7.81 7.80
N ASN A 80 5.83 6.53 7.51
CA ASN A 80 5.70 5.98 6.14
C ASN A 80 4.39 5.17 5.95
N LEU A 81 4.17 4.65 4.74
CA LEU A 81 2.90 3.97 4.40
C LEU A 81 2.67 2.68 5.18
N GLY A 82 3.70 1.87 5.40
CA GLY A 82 3.59 0.62 6.15
C GLY A 82 3.31 0.85 7.63
N GLU A 83 3.90 1.88 8.26
CA GLU A 83 3.54 2.29 9.62
C GLU A 83 2.09 2.76 9.71
N TYR A 84 1.66 3.58 8.75
CA TYR A 84 0.27 4.03 8.68
C TYR A 84 -0.70 2.84 8.51
N TRP A 85 -0.33 1.85 7.70
CA TRP A 85 -1.14 0.65 7.55
C TRP A 85 -1.19 -0.19 8.84
N ARG A 86 -0.04 -0.47 9.45
CA ARG A 86 0.08 -1.25 10.70
C ARG A 86 -0.73 -0.65 11.84
N SER A 87 -0.89 0.67 11.88
CA SER A 87 -1.68 1.37 12.89
C SER A 87 -3.19 1.37 12.61
N GLY A 88 -3.64 0.66 11.57
CA GLY A 88 -5.06 0.58 11.19
C GLY A 88 -5.51 1.70 10.26
N GLY A 89 -4.58 2.49 9.69
CA GLY A 89 -4.92 3.63 8.86
C GLY A 89 -5.66 3.29 7.55
N PHE A 90 -5.68 2.02 7.14
CA PHE A 90 -6.44 1.53 5.98
C PHE A 90 -7.66 0.67 6.36
N ASP A 91 -7.93 0.50 7.66
CA ASP A 91 -9.07 -0.29 8.11
C ASP A 91 -10.39 0.37 7.65
N ASP A 92 -11.38 -0.50 7.43
CA ASP A 92 -12.57 -0.25 6.64
C ASP A 92 -13.25 1.11 6.94
N THR A 93 -12.97 2.10 6.10
CA THR A 93 -13.57 3.44 6.16
C THR A 93 -15.00 3.46 5.63
N ARG A 94 -15.54 2.31 5.21
CA ARG A 94 -16.97 2.12 4.96
C ARG A 94 -17.69 2.08 6.31
N LYS A 95 -17.99 3.27 6.85
CA LYS A 95 -19.23 3.41 7.64
C LYS A 95 -20.37 3.23 6.66
N ASP A 96 -21.11 2.14 6.84
CA ASP A 96 -22.36 1.76 6.18
C ASP A 96 -23.20 2.93 5.63
#